data_AF-A0A7J0D5X9-F1
#
_entry.id   AF-A0A7J0D5X9-F1
#
_cell.length_a   1.000
_cell.length_b   1.000
_cell.length_c   1.000
_cell.angle_alpha   90.00
_cell.angle_beta   90.00
_cell.angle_gamma   90.00
#
_symmetry.space_group_name_H-M   'P 1'
#
loop_
_entity.id
_entity.type
_entity.pdbx_description
1 polymer ?
#
loop_
_entity_poly.entity_id
_entity_poly.type
_entity_poly.pdbx_seq_one_letter_code
_entity_poly.pdbx_strand_id
1 'polypeptide(L)'
;MGTHIGRSWEGPSDIEALCPCPKAPCGLVDMGNMSDECKQHPPENTKTIRTSHRPEDCPEIGRDVVVAMGRTIKAREAVVKAADEWDGVYFSFELDDAIDDYRAAVEHEAAERIRNSERLRDFTDDHMGDCNAAADEIDPDVEETT
;
A
#
# COMPACT_ATOMS: atom_id res chain seq x y z
N MET A 1 23.27 0.95 -4.48
CA MET A 1 21.86 1.19 -4.80
C MET A 1 21.34 -0.03 -5.54
N GLY A 2 20.34 -0.71 -4.99
CA GLY A 2 19.78 -1.93 -5.56
C GLY A 2 18.74 -1.62 -6.62
N THR A 3 18.62 -2.48 -7.63
CA THR A 3 17.57 -2.41 -8.66
C THR A 3 16.22 -2.79 -8.04
N HIS A 4 15.15 -2.09 -8.38
CA HIS A 4 13.79 -2.51 -8.05
C HIS A 4 13.36 -3.63 -8.99
N ILE A 5 12.96 -4.77 -8.45
CA ILE A 5 12.69 -6.00 -9.22
C ILE A 5 11.33 -6.60 -8.90
N GLY A 6 10.68 -7.16 -9.92
CA GLY A 6 9.40 -7.84 -9.84
C GLY A 6 9.34 -9.07 -10.74
N ARG A 7 8.46 -10.00 -10.40
CA ARG A 7 8.17 -11.26 -11.13
C ARG A 7 6.96 -11.14 -12.06
N SER A 8 6.12 -10.13 -11.86
CA SER A 8 5.06 -9.80 -12.81
C SER A 8 5.61 -9.01 -14.00
N TRP A 9 4.95 -9.15 -15.15
CA TRP A 9 5.29 -8.45 -16.40
C TRP A 9 4.80 -7.00 -16.42
N GLU A 10 3.72 -6.70 -15.68
CA GLU A 10 3.00 -5.41 -15.74
C GLU A 10 3.27 -4.52 -14.52
N GLY A 11 4.40 -4.74 -13.85
CA GLY A 11 4.76 -4.06 -12.60
C GLY A 11 4.36 -4.88 -11.38
N PRO A 12 4.22 -4.27 -10.20
CA PRO A 12 3.92 -4.99 -8.97
C PRO A 12 2.59 -5.76 -9.03
N SER A 13 2.56 -6.99 -8.51
CA SER A 13 1.32 -7.78 -8.38
C SER A 13 1.11 -8.36 -6.98
N ASP A 14 0.09 -9.20 -6.84
CA ASP A 14 -0.15 -10.09 -5.70
C ASP A 14 1.09 -10.90 -5.28
N ILE A 15 1.95 -11.28 -6.24
CA ILE A 15 3.21 -12.01 -5.98
C ILE A 15 4.16 -11.14 -5.14
N GLU A 16 4.35 -9.89 -5.53
CA GLU A 16 5.12 -8.94 -4.73
C GLU A 16 4.39 -8.64 -3.42
N ALA A 17 3.07 -8.52 -3.41
CA ALA A 17 2.29 -8.23 -2.20
C ALA A 17 2.46 -9.25 -1.08
N LEU A 18 2.57 -10.53 -1.45
CA LEU A 18 2.80 -11.62 -0.50
C LEU A 18 4.27 -11.87 -0.19
N CYS A 19 5.18 -11.25 -0.94
CA CYS A 19 6.60 -11.45 -0.76
C CYS A 19 7.11 -10.69 0.49
N PRO A 20 7.89 -11.33 1.39
CA PRO A 20 8.38 -10.72 2.63
C PRO A 20 9.45 -9.64 2.41
N CYS A 21 9.96 -9.46 1.19
CA CYS A 21 10.97 -8.44 0.94
C CYS A 21 10.40 -7.02 1.10
N PRO A 22 11.19 -6.10 1.65
CA PRO A 22 10.96 -4.66 1.59
C PRO A 22 10.58 -4.20 0.18
N LYS A 23 9.51 -3.38 0.11
CA LYS A 23 9.03 -2.79 -1.14
C LYS A 23 9.52 -1.37 -1.30
N ALA A 24 10.03 -1.08 -2.48
CA ALA A 24 10.27 0.26 -2.98
C ALA A 24 8.95 1.02 -3.21
N PRO A 25 8.98 2.35 -3.38
CA PRO A 25 7.78 3.17 -3.62
C PRO A 25 6.92 2.73 -4.82
N CYS A 26 7.54 2.15 -5.85
CA CYS A 26 6.83 1.54 -6.99
C CYS A 26 6.19 0.18 -6.69
N GLY A 27 6.28 -0.35 -5.48
CA GLY A 27 5.72 -1.65 -5.08
C GLY A 27 6.55 -2.88 -5.46
N LEU A 28 7.65 -2.69 -6.21
CA LEU A 28 8.61 -3.75 -6.49
C LEU A 28 9.59 -3.96 -5.32
N VAL A 29 10.32 -5.06 -5.33
CA VAL A 29 11.31 -5.40 -4.30
C VAL A 29 12.62 -4.66 -4.54
N ASP A 30 13.20 -4.07 -3.51
CA ASP A 30 14.57 -3.55 -3.58
C ASP A 30 15.58 -4.71 -3.46
N MET A 31 16.31 -4.97 -4.55
CA MET A 31 17.33 -6.01 -4.60
C MET A 31 18.48 -5.80 -3.60
N GLY A 32 18.72 -4.56 -3.18
CA GLY A 32 19.74 -4.22 -2.17
C GLY A 32 19.32 -4.53 -0.73
N ASN A 33 18.04 -4.85 -0.50
CA ASN A 33 17.47 -5.04 0.82
C ASN A 33 16.53 -6.25 0.86
N MET A 34 16.89 -7.34 0.19
CA MET A 34 16.06 -8.55 0.17
C MET A 34 16.10 -9.28 1.51
N SER A 35 14.95 -9.79 1.94
CA SER A 35 14.87 -10.66 3.11
C SER A 35 15.48 -12.03 2.80
N ASP A 36 16.25 -12.58 3.75
CA ASP A 36 16.84 -13.92 3.67
C ASP A 36 15.76 -15.04 3.64
N GLU A 37 14.55 -14.73 4.10
CA GLU A 37 13.41 -15.65 4.07
C GLU A 37 12.71 -15.68 2.70
N CYS A 38 13.06 -14.75 1.81
CA CYS A 38 12.45 -14.67 0.50
C CYS A 38 12.93 -15.82 -0.38
N LYS A 39 12.00 -16.69 -0.80
CA LYS A 39 12.31 -17.76 -1.76
C LYS A 39 12.21 -17.30 -3.22
N GLN A 40 11.80 -16.05 -3.46
CA GLN A 40 11.41 -15.59 -4.80
C GLN A 40 12.46 -14.70 -5.47
N HIS A 41 12.98 -13.72 -4.76
CA HIS A 41 13.93 -12.74 -5.29
C HIS A 41 15.43 -13.05 -5.09
N PRO A 42 15.88 -14.10 -4.36
CA PRO A 42 17.31 -14.40 -4.25
C PRO A 42 18.01 -14.45 -5.61
N PRO A 43 19.31 -14.11 -5.69
CA PRO A 43 20.09 -14.12 -6.93
C PRO A 43 19.96 -15.42 -7.74
N GLU A 44 19.86 -16.56 -7.06
CA GLU A 44 19.68 -17.89 -7.66
C GLU A 44 18.39 -18.03 -8.48
N ASN A 45 17.36 -17.25 -8.12
CA ASN A 45 16.04 -17.26 -8.74
C ASN A 45 15.79 -16.06 -9.66
N THR A 46 16.81 -15.23 -9.93
CA THR A 46 16.71 -14.01 -10.75
C THR A 46 16.18 -14.22 -12.17
N LYS A 47 16.26 -15.43 -12.72
CA LYS A 47 15.66 -15.78 -14.03
C LYS A 47 14.14 -15.65 -14.08
N THR A 48 13.50 -15.51 -12.93
CA THR A 48 12.06 -15.31 -12.78
C THR A 48 11.67 -13.83 -12.66
N ILE A 49 12.64 -12.93 -12.60
CA ILE A 49 12.41 -11.48 -12.59
C ILE A 49 12.05 -11.06 -14.01
N ARG A 50 10.93 -10.36 -14.13
CA ARG A 50 10.32 -9.97 -15.41
C ARG A 50 10.20 -8.47 -15.57
N THR A 51 10.16 -7.74 -14.45
CA THR A 51 10.20 -6.28 -14.41
C THR A 51 11.38 -5.83 -13.57
N SER A 52 12.10 -4.82 -14.05
CA SER A 52 13.18 -4.21 -13.29
C SER A 52 13.42 -2.77 -13.73
N HIS A 53 13.67 -1.89 -12.77
CA HIS A 53 14.14 -0.53 -13.05
C HIS A 53 15.12 -0.09 -11.97
N ARG A 54 15.94 0.91 -12.28
CA ARG A 54 16.84 1.49 -11.30
C ARG A 54 16.06 2.45 -10.40
N PRO A 55 16.52 2.72 -9.17
CA PRO A 55 15.84 3.64 -8.27
C PRO A 55 15.58 5.02 -8.87
N GLU A 56 16.48 5.52 -9.72
CA GLU A 56 16.33 6.79 -10.43
C GLU A 56 15.20 6.82 -11.47
N ASP A 57 14.76 5.66 -11.97
CA ASP A 57 13.68 5.52 -12.94
C ASP A 57 12.36 5.07 -12.26
N CYS A 58 12.29 5.22 -10.93
CA CYS A 58 11.15 4.73 -10.16
C CYS A 58 9.90 5.57 -10.46
N PRO A 59 8.77 4.96 -10.88
CA PRO A 59 7.52 5.69 -11.07
C PRO A 59 6.86 6.13 -9.75
N GLU A 60 7.42 5.71 -8.60
CA GLU A 60 6.96 5.99 -7.23
C GLU A 60 5.51 5.63 -6.88
N ILE A 61 4.77 5.10 -7.85
CA ILE A 61 3.36 4.71 -7.73
C ILE A 61 3.29 3.19 -7.85
N GLY A 62 2.83 2.52 -6.79
CA GLY A 62 2.55 1.08 -6.82
C GLY A 62 2.69 0.36 -5.49
N ARG A 63 3.43 0.91 -4.52
CA ARG A 63 3.59 0.28 -3.20
C ARG A 63 2.28 0.16 -2.44
N ASP A 64 1.44 1.18 -2.51
CA ASP A 64 0.17 1.22 -1.77
C ASP A 64 -0.81 0.20 -2.32
N VAL A 65 -0.84 0.02 -3.64
CA VAL A 65 -1.63 -1.02 -4.32
C VAL A 65 -1.17 -2.41 -3.86
N VAL A 66 0.14 -2.65 -3.81
CA VAL A 66 0.72 -3.92 -3.34
C VAL A 66 0.38 -4.19 -1.88
N VAL A 67 0.53 -3.19 -1.01
CA VAL A 67 0.23 -3.32 0.42
C VAL A 67 -1.27 -3.56 0.63
N ALA A 68 -2.13 -2.81 -0.06
CA ALA A 68 -3.58 -2.97 0.00
C ALA A 68 -4.03 -4.34 -0.50
N MET A 69 -3.46 -4.85 -1.60
CA MET A 69 -3.72 -6.19 -2.11
C MET A 69 -3.30 -7.27 -1.10
N GLY A 70 -2.10 -7.15 -0.52
CA GLY A 70 -1.60 -8.10 0.47
C GLY A 70 -2.44 -8.13 1.74
N ARG A 71 -2.91 -6.97 2.21
CA ARG A 71 -3.82 -6.86 3.37
C ARG A 71 -5.21 -7.44 3.05
N THR A 72 -5.75 -7.14 1.88
CA THR A 72 -7.04 -7.68 1.43
C THR A 72 -7.02 -9.21 1.31
N ILE A 73 -5.94 -9.79 0.79
CA ILE A 73 -5.79 -11.25 0.70
C ILE A 73 -5.75 -11.88 2.09
N LYS A 74 -4.97 -11.32 3.03
CA LYS A 74 -4.90 -11.81 4.42
C LYS A 74 -6.23 -11.68 5.14
N ALA A 75 -6.94 -10.56 4.97
CA ALA A 75 -8.27 -10.37 5.54
C ALA A 75 -9.25 -11.42 5.01
N ARG A 76 -9.25 -11.67 3.69
CA ARG A 76 -10.07 -12.73 3.08
C ARG A 76 -9.73 -14.11 3.63
N GLU A 77 -8.45 -14.46 3.77
CA GLU A 77 -8.02 -15.75 4.33
C GLU A 77 -8.50 -15.93 5.78
N ALA A 78 -8.39 -14.88 6.60
CA ALA A 78 -8.88 -14.89 7.97
C ALA A 78 -10.41 -15.10 8.03
N VAL A 79 -11.16 -14.39 7.17
CA VAL A 79 -12.63 -14.54 7.08
C VAL A 79 -13.04 -15.94 6.64
N VAL A 80 -12.40 -16.51 5.61
CA VAL A 80 -12.69 -17.87 5.14
C VAL A 80 -12.40 -18.90 6.23
N LYS A 81 -11.26 -18.77 6.91
CA LYS A 81 -10.89 -19.67 8.01
C LYS A 81 -11.91 -19.59 9.16
N ALA A 82 -12.32 -18.40 9.56
CA ALA A 82 -13.31 -18.21 10.60
C ALA A 82 -14.69 -18.79 10.21
N ALA A 83 -15.06 -18.68 8.93
CA ALA A 83 -16.30 -19.26 8.39
C ALA A 83 -16.26 -20.79 8.31
N ASP A 84 -15.11 -21.40 8.01
CA ASP A 84 -14.94 -22.86 8.02
C ASP A 84 -14.93 -23.44 9.45
N GLU A 85 -14.44 -22.67 10.42
CA GLU A 85 -14.34 -23.12 11.82
C GLU A 85 -15.66 -22.99 12.60
N TRP A 86 -16.62 -22.17 12.15
CA TRP A 86 -17.88 -21.90 12.87
C TRP A 86 -19.12 -21.95 11.97
N ASP A 87 -20.10 -22.77 12.36
CA ASP A 87 -21.34 -23.13 11.66
C ASP A 87 -22.35 -21.97 11.44
N GLY A 88 -21.93 -20.90 10.76
CA GLY A 88 -22.83 -20.02 10.00
C GLY A 88 -23.58 -18.89 10.72
N VAL A 89 -23.13 -18.38 11.87
CA VAL A 89 -23.78 -17.22 12.53
C VAL A 89 -22.77 -16.11 12.79
N TYR A 90 -22.87 -14.99 12.07
CA TYR A 90 -21.76 -14.02 11.89
C TYR A 90 -22.11 -12.59 12.31
N PHE A 91 -21.41 -12.08 13.34
CA PHE A 91 -21.00 -10.67 13.48
C PHE A 91 -19.84 -10.64 14.47
N SER A 92 -18.61 -10.43 14.00
CA SER A 92 -17.43 -10.28 14.87
C SER A 92 -17.03 -8.82 14.96
N PHE A 93 -17.12 -8.25 16.16
CA PHE A 93 -16.74 -6.86 16.45
C PHE A 93 -15.30 -6.54 16.02
N GLU A 94 -14.38 -7.50 16.19
CA GLU A 94 -12.97 -7.36 15.80
C GLU A 94 -12.76 -7.17 14.28
N LEU A 95 -13.69 -7.65 13.45
CA LEU A 95 -13.63 -7.44 11.99
C LEU A 95 -14.14 -6.05 11.61
N ASP A 96 -15.14 -5.54 12.32
CA ASP A 96 -15.69 -4.19 12.11
C ASP A 96 -14.63 -3.15 12.48
N ASP A 97 -13.98 -3.32 13.63
CA ASP A 97 -12.85 -2.48 14.07
C ASP A 97 -11.72 -2.47 13.03
N ALA A 98 -11.37 -3.63 12.47
CA ALA A 98 -10.31 -3.72 11.46
C ALA A 98 -10.69 -3.07 10.11
N ILE A 99 -11.99 -3.05 9.77
CA ILE A 99 -12.50 -2.38 8.57
C ILE A 99 -12.51 -0.86 8.78
N ASP A 100 -12.92 -0.40 9.96
CA ASP A 100 -12.93 1.01 10.33
C ASP A 100 -11.50 1.57 10.41
N ASP A 101 -10.55 0.84 11.01
CA ASP A 101 -9.12 1.20 11.01
C ASP A 101 -8.55 1.32 9.58
N TYR A 102 -8.93 0.38 8.69
CA TYR A 102 -8.51 0.44 7.29
C TYR A 102 -9.10 1.65 6.57
N ARG A 103 -10.38 1.93 6.80
CA ARG A 103 -11.07 3.08 6.22
C ARG A 103 -10.43 4.40 6.67
N ALA A 104 -10.19 4.56 7.97
CA ALA A 104 -9.54 5.74 8.53
C ALA A 104 -8.15 5.98 7.92
N ALA A 105 -7.36 4.91 7.75
CA ALA A 105 -6.04 5.02 7.13
C ALA A 105 -6.10 5.47 5.66
N VAL A 106 -7.09 4.99 4.89
CA VAL A 106 -7.30 5.39 3.49
C VAL A 106 -7.78 6.85 3.40
N GLU A 107 -8.69 7.25 4.28
CA GLU A 107 -9.22 8.61 4.36
C GLU A 107 -8.11 9.62 4.73
N HIS A 108 -7.30 9.33 5.74
CA HIS A 108 -6.13 10.14 6.13
C HIS A 108 -5.13 10.33 4.97
N GLU A 109 -4.80 9.26 4.24
CA GLU A 109 -3.85 9.33 3.13
C GLU A 109 -4.40 10.13 1.93
N ALA A 110 -5.72 10.04 1.68
CA ALA A 110 -6.38 10.85 0.66
C ALA A 110 -6.35 12.34 1.02
N ALA A 111 -6.58 12.68 2.29
CA ALA A 111 -6.47 14.04 2.81
C ALA A 111 -5.04 14.59 2.65
N GLU A 112 -4.01 13.80 3.02
CA GLU A 112 -2.61 14.21 2.85
C GLU A 112 -2.20 14.40 1.39
N ARG A 113 -2.73 13.59 0.46
CA ARG A 113 -2.50 13.81 -0.98
C ARG A 113 -3.09 15.13 -1.46
N ILE A 114 -4.22 15.57 -0.90
CA ILE A 114 -4.83 16.86 -1.21
C ILE A 114 -3.98 18.00 -0.62
N ARG A 115 -3.62 17.93 0.67
CA ARG A 115 -2.79 18.94 1.38
C ARG A 115 -1.42 19.15 0.71
N ASN A 116 -0.83 18.07 0.19
CA ASN A 116 0.52 18.07 -0.38
C ASN A 116 0.59 18.11 -1.90
N SER A 117 -0.53 18.24 -2.62
CA SER A 117 -0.52 18.25 -4.08
C SER A 117 0.14 19.51 -4.65
N GLU A 118 1.30 19.35 -5.30
CA GLU A 118 1.96 20.44 -6.05
C GLU A 118 1.06 20.99 -7.17
N ARG A 119 0.34 20.09 -7.85
CA ARG A 119 -0.60 20.47 -8.90
C ARG A 119 -1.71 21.39 -8.37
N LEU A 120 -2.26 21.12 -7.19
CA LEU A 120 -3.31 21.98 -6.60
C LEU A 120 -2.75 23.33 -6.14
N ARG A 121 -1.51 23.34 -5.61
CA ARG A 121 -0.80 24.56 -5.21
C ARG A 121 -0.51 25.49 -6.39
N ASP A 122 -0.19 24.93 -7.56
CA ASP A 122 0.06 25.69 -8.78
C ASP A 122 -1.20 26.37 -9.34
N PHE A 123 -2.40 25.90 -8.97
CA PHE A 123 -3.64 26.45 -9.50
C PHE A 123 -4.15 27.70 -8.75
N THR A 124 -3.71 28.01 -7.51
CA THR A 124 -4.50 28.95 -6.66
C THR A 124 -3.69 29.82 -5.70
N ASP A 125 -3.92 31.15 -5.75
CA ASP A 125 -3.45 32.16 -4.78
C ASP A 125 -4.33 32.15 -3.51
N ASP A 126 -5.57 31.67 -3.60
CA ASP A 126 -6.57 31.70 -2.50
C ASP A 126 -7.37 30.39 -2.27
N HIS A 127 -7.40 29.41 -3.19
CA HIS A 127 -8.25 28.20 -3.00
C HIS A 127 -7.56 27.03 -2.26
N MET A 128 -6.28 27.14 -1.90
CA MET A 128 -5.65 26.13 -1.05
C MET A 128 -6.33 26.04 0.33
N GLY A 129 -6.97 27.12 0.79
CA GLY A 129 -7.81 27.10 1.99
C GLY A 129 -8.98 26.13 1.88
N ASP A 130 -9.69 26.14 0.74
CA ASP A 130 -10.83 25.25 0.49
C ASP A 130 -10.37 23.79 0.30
N CYS A 131 -9.22 23.57 -0.35
CA CYS A 131 -8.64 22.23 -0.47
C CYS A 131 -8.21 21.64 0.88
N ASN A 132 -7.63 22.46 1.76
CA ASN A 132 -7.28 22.02 3.10
C ASN A 132 -8.53 21.74 3.94
N ALA A 133 -9.55 22.61 3.88
CA ALA A 133 -10.82 22.38 4.57
C ALA A 133 -11.52 21.09 4.11
N ALA A 134 -11.49 20.77 2.81
CA ALA A 134 -12.01 19.52 2.29
C ALA A 134 -11.18 18.30 2.76
N ALA A 135 -9.85 18.44 2.88
CA ALA A 135 -8.99 17.40 3.44
C ALA A 135 -9.31 17.15 4.92
N ASP A 136 -9.56 18.21 5.69
CA ASP A 136 -9.91 18.12 7.11
C ASP A 136 -11.33 17.54 7.32
N GLU A 137 -12.25 17.70 6.38
CA GLU A 137 -13.56 17.01 6.42
C GLU A 137 -13.44 15.50 6.15
N ILE A 138 -12.47 15.10 5.30
CA ILE A 138 -12.17 13.68 5.03
C ILE A 138 -11.45 13.04 6.21
N ASP A 139 -10.62 13.81 6.92
CA ASP A 139 -9.73 13.36 7.98
C ASP A 139 -9.79 14.34 9.17
N PRO A 140 -10.89 14.30 9.94
CA PRO A 140 -11.19 15.29 10.98
C PRO A 140 -10.31 15.18 12.23
N ASP A 141 -9.58 14.07 12.39
CA ASP A 141 -8.79 13.76 13.60
C ASP A 141 -7.33 14.29 13.53
N VAL A 142 -6.95 15.04 12.50
CA VAL A 142 -5.59 15.60 12.36
C VAL A 142 -5.30 16.79 13.28
N GLU A 143 -6.31 17.40 13.90
CA GLU A 143 -6.09 18.45 14.90
C GLU A 143 -5.90 17.88 16.32
N GLU A 144 -4.63 17.66 16.70
CA GLU A 144 -4.00 18.01 18.00
C GLU A 144 -2.68 17.24 18.20
N THR A 145 -1.68 17.47 17.33
CA THR A 145 -0.28 17.17 17.66
C THR A 145 0.62 18.36 17.37
N THR A 146 0.42 19.44 18.13
CA THR A 146 1.42 20.49 18.36
C THR A 146 1.95 20.43 19.78
#